data_AF-A0A0M0GEZ2-F1
#
_entry.id   AF-A0A0M0GEZ2-F1
#
_cell.length_a   1.000
_cell.length_b   1.000
_cell.length_c   1.000
_cell.angle_alpha   90.00
_cell.angle_beta   90.00
_cell.angle_gamma   90.00
#
_symmetry.space_group_name_H-M   'P 1'
#
loop_
_entity.id
_entity.type
_entity.pdbx_description
1 polymer ?
#
loop_
_entity_poly.entity_id
_entity_poly.type
_entity_poly.pdbx_seq_one_letter_code
_entity_poly.pdbx_strand_id
1 'polypeptide(L)'
;MKNLTVFTASATRPNLMVNSADRIEPTAGWSISAENPEEIIRGFSQLTIKKEYKLRGYQYFSGGNGNGIVWAIPVSEELPHPDFCDRLDEMFLSPPKPEVALDDFMAAIDGDRSPLSYLQAAIALHELHEFGAMWHGCSWGQDRILPFTDDCKEEMLSEIDDIDAGFRIEDYLNFIHPWDELKEIPDILNPHFYYQNGKPTVVFYTINDIGYYKLCRYTHTFEKESYIQKVEREEIGAGDGGIIF
;
A
#
# COMPACT_ATOMS: atom_id res chain seq x y z
N MET A 1 -7.70 21.78 8.38
CA MET A 1 -6.92 20.60 8.83
C MET A 1 -5.81 21.08 9.76
N LYS A 2 -5.55 20.42 10.89
CA LYS A 2 -4.45 20.81 11.79
C LYS A 2 -3.17 20.06 11.38
N ASN A 3 -2.06 20.78 11.28
CA ASN A 3 -0.73 20.26 10.91
C ASN A 3 -0.73 19.52 9.55
N LEU A 4 -1.34 20.13 8.53
CA LEU A 4 -1.31 19.61 7.17
C LEU A 4 0.13 19.56 6.65
N THR A 5 0.54 18.39 6.17
CA THR A 5 1.79 18.18 5.42
C THR A 5 1.41 17.56 4.10
N VAL A 6 1.83 18.17 2.98
CA VAL A 6 1.59 17.64 1.64
C VAL A 6 2.91 17.10 1.10
N PHE A 7 2.86 15.93 0.47
CA PHE A 7 4.02 15.22 -0.06
C PHE A 7 3.97 15.15 -1.58
N THR A 8 5.12 14.91 -2.20
CA THR A 8 5.18 14.47 -3.60
C THR A 8 4.76 12.99 -3.68
N ALA A 9 4.29 12.55 -4.85
CA ALA A 9 4.07 11.11 -5.08
C ALA A 9 5.36 10.30 -4.95
N SER A 10 6.54 10.88 -5.20
CA SER A 10 7.82 10.20 -4.98
C SER A 10 8.09 9.84 -3.51
N ALA A 11 7.50 10.57 -2.56
CA ALA A 11 7.66 10.30 -1.13
C ALA A 11 6.95 9.01 -0.68
N THR A 12 6.10 8.42 -1.52
CA THR A 12 5.41 7.16 -1.24
C THR A 12 6.24 5.93 -1.63
N ARG A 13 7.43 6.10 -2.19
CA ARG A 13 8.30 4.99 -2.60
C ARG A 13 9.32 4.64 -1.52
N PRO A 14 9.79 3.38 -1.45
CA PRO A 14 10.98 3.03 -0.69
C PRO A 14 12.13 3.97 -1.04
N ASN A 15 12.82 4.49 -0.04
CA ASN A 15 13.88 5.49 -0.19
C ASN A 15 15.25 5.00 0.27
N LEU A 16 15.35 3.72 0.63
CA LEU A 16 16.58 3.01 0.91
C LEU A 16 16.75 1.84 -0.07
N MET A 17 17.98 1.62 -0.50
CA MET A 17 18.33 0.46 -1.34
C MET A 17 18.36 -0.80 -0.46
N VAL A 18 17.55 -1.78 -0.84
CA VAL A 18 17.55 -3.14 -0.28
C VAL A 18 17.96 -4.12 -1.36
N ASN A 19 18.71 -5.15 -0.97
CA ASN A 19 19.16 -6.16 -1.92
C ASN A 19 17.96 -7.00 -2.37
N SER A 20 17.74 -7.08 -3.68
CA SER A 20 16.77 -8.05 -4.22
C SER A 20 17.39 -9.44 -4.15
N ALA A 21 16.72 -10.37 -3.48
CA ALA A 21 17.04 -11.78 -3.61
C ALA A 21 16.58 -12.29 -4.99
N ASP A 22 17.24 -13.34 -5.49
CA ASP A 22 16.75 -14.05 -6.67
C ASP A 22 15.40 -14.69 -6.36
N ARG A 23 14.44 -14.54 -7.28
CA ARG A 23 13.14 -15.20 -7.15
C ARG A 23 13.31 -16.71 -7.26
N ILE A 24 13.05 -17.40 -6.15
CA ILE A 24 12.97 -18.86 -6.11
C ILE A 24 11.52 -19.24 -6.40
N GLU A 25 11.31 -20.16 -7.34
CA GLU A 25 9.96 -20.65 -7.64
C GLU A 25 9.36 -21.32 -6.37
N PRO A 26 8.20 -20.85 -5.89
CA PRO A 26 7.64 -21.35 -4.65
C PRO A 26 7.09 -22.77 -4.79
N THR A 27 7.06 -23.50 -3.67
CA THR A 27 6.47 -24.85 -3.62
C THR A 27 4.95 -24.76 -3.77
N ALA A 28 4.35 -25.72 -4.48
CA ALA A 28 2.89 -25.76 -4.62
C ALA A 28 2.18 -25.89 -3.26
N GLY A 29 1.09 -25.16 -3.09
CA GLY A 29 0.37 -25.04 -1.82
C GLY A 29 0.98 -24.00 -0.88
N TRP A 30 0.59 -24.04 0.39
CA TRP A 30 1.15 -23.18 1.43
C TRP A 30 2.53 -23.68 1.87
N SER A 31 3.51 -22.77 1.92
CA SER A 31 4.88 -23.02 2.40
C SER A 31 5.41 -21.80 3.15
N ILE A 32 6.47 -21.96 3.94
CA ILE A 32 7.18 -20.81 4.53
C ILE A 32 7.84 -20.04 3.38
N SER A 33 7.63 -18.72 3.33
CA SER A 33 8.22 -17.91 2.26
C SER A 33 9.74 -17.91 2.34
N ALA A 34 10.39 -18.04 1.19
CA ALA A 34 11.83 -17.88 1.07
C ALA A 34 12.25 -16.39 1.11
N GLU A 35 11.32 -15.49 0.78
CA GLU A 35 11.54 -14.05 0.84
C GLU A 35 11.28 -13.53 2.26
N ASN A 36 12.01 -12.47 2.62
CA ASN A 36 11.90 -11.85 3.94
C ASN A 36 11.02 -10.57 3.87
N PRO A 37 9.81 -10.56 4.46
CA PRO A 37 8.94 -9.38 4.42
C PRO A 37 9.53 -8.18 5.17
N GLU A 38 10.54 -8.36 6.02
CA GLU A 38 11.24 -7.23 6.66
C GLU A 38 11.96 -6.32 5.65
N GLU A 39 12.31 -6.82 4.46
CA GLU A 39 13.00 -6.02 3.45
C GLU A 39 12.10 -4.89 2.93
N ILE A 40 10.77 -5.06 2.94
CA ILE A 40 9.81 -3.99 2.64
C ILE A 40 9.96 -2.85 3.65
N ILE A 41 10.01 -3.17 4.94
CA ILE A 41 10.17 -2.17 6.01
C ILE A 41 11.54 -1.49 5.93
N ARG A 42 12.60 -2.26 5.64
CA ARG A 42 13.97 -1.72 5.50
C ARG A 42 14.11 -0.76 4.32
N GLY A 43 13.22 -0.84 3.33
CA GLY A 43 13.13 0.13 2.25
C GLY A 43 12.71 1.54 2.68
N PHE A 44 12.16 1.70 3.89
CA PHE A 44 11.65 2.97 4.39
C PHE A 44 12.50 3.52 5.54
N SER A 45 13.12 4.68 5.30
CA SER A 45 14.06 5.30 6.25
C SER A 45 13.52 5.67 7.63
N GLN A 46 12.21 5.86 7.80
CA GLN A 46 11.61 6.24 9.09
C GLN A 46 10.90 5.07 9.78
N LEU A 47 10.95 3.88 9.20
CA LEU A 47 10.34 2.69 9.77
C LEU A 47 11.39 1.72 10.29
N THR A 48 11.03 1.04 11.37
CA THR A 48 11.80 -0.04 11.96
C THR A 48 10.84 -1.12 12.46
N ILE A 49 11.39 -2.31 12.72
CA ILE A 49 10.66 -3.37 13.41
C ILE A 49 11.09 -3.33 14.88
N LYS A 50 10.11 -3.41 15.78
CA LYS A 50 10.36 -3.48 17.22
C LYS A 50 11.26 -4.67 17.54
N LYS A 51 12.22 -4.49 18.45
CA LYS A 51 13.31 -5.45 18.72
C LYS A 51 12.82 -6.80 19.25
N GLU A 52 11.63 -6.81 19.82
CA GLU A 52 10.97 -7.98 20.40
C GLU A 52 10.36 -8.88 19.32
N TYR A 53 10.20 -8.37 18.08
CA TYR A 53 9.49 -9.03 17.00
C TYR A 53 10.34 -9.16 15.73
N LYS A 54 9.89 -10.05 14.85
CA LYS A 54 10.36 -10.18 13.47
C LYS A 54 9.16 -10.46 12.55
N LEU A 55 9.27 -10.07 11.28
CA LEU A 55 8.23 -10.37 10.29
C LEU A 55 8.59 -11.64 9.52
N ARG A 56 7.63 -12.55 9.38
CA ARG A 56 7.77 -13.78 8.58
C ARG A 56 6.53 -13.98 7.76
N GLY A 57 6.68 -14.61 6.60
CA GLY A 57 5.56 -14.83 5.69
C GLY A 57 5.36 -16.29 5.34
N TYR A 58 4.11 -16.68 5.09
CA TYR A 58 3.80 -17.87 4.30
C TYR A 58 3.48 -17.45 2.87
N GLN A 59 3.79 -18.34 1.94
CA GLN A 59 3.54 -18.20 0.52
C GLN A 59 2.66 -19.36 0.06
N TYR A 60 1.56 -19.04 -0.62
CA TYR A 60 0.77 -19.99 -1.41
C TYR A 60 1.18 -19.92 -2.87
N PHE A 61 1.30 -21.06 -3.53
CA PHE A 61 1.51 -21.12 -4.98
C PHE A 61 0.68 -22.20 -5.64
N SER A 62 0.04 -21.89 -6.76
CA SER A 62 -0.67 -22.87 -7.59
C SER A 62 -0.84 -22.37 -9.03
N GLY A 63 -0.29 -23.12 -9.99
CA GLY A 63 -0.53 -22.88 -11.42
C GLY A 63 -0.13 -21.48 -11.88
N GLY A 64 1.01 -20.96 -11.40
CA GLY A 64 1.49 -19.60 -11.73
C GLY A 64 0.89 -18.47 -10.87
N ASN A 65 -0.15 -18.76 -10.09
CA ASN A 65 -0.73 -17.81 -9.15
C ASN A 65 -0.06 -17.92 -7.78
N GLY A 66 0.07 -16.78 -7.12
CA GLY A 66 0.69 -16.68 -5.81
C GLY A 66 -0.09 -15.74 -4.91
N ASN A 67 -0.10 -16.03 -3.61
CA ASN A 67 -0.58 -15.14 -2.57
C ASN A 67 0.26 -15.37 -1.32
N GLY A 68 0.41 -14.37 -0.47
CA GLY A 68 1.16 -14.53 0.77
C GLY A 68 0.46 -13.87 1.93
N ILE A 69 0.92 -14.22 3.12
CA ILE A 69 0.46 -13.60 4.35
C ILE A 69 1.66 -13.36 5.25
N VAL A 70 1.73 -12.15 5.81
CA VAL A 70 2.79 -11.74 6.73
C VAL A 70 2.27 -11.82 8.17
N TRP A 71 3.12 -12.33 9.05
CA TRP A 71 2.91 -12.41 10.49
C TRP A 71 4.05 -11.71 11.22
N ALA A 72 3.73 -11.03 12.31
CA ALA A 72 4.71 -10.61 13.30
C ALA A 72 4.77 -11.65 14.42
N ILE A 73 5.96 -12.22 14.65
CA ILE A 73 6.19 -13.22 15.71
C ILE A 73 7.32 -12.76 16.64
N PRO A 74 7.39 -13.23 17.90
CA PRO A 74 8.51 -12.93 18.78
C PRO A 74 9.85 -13.34 18.15
N VAL A 75 10.90 -12.55 18.40
CA VAL A 75 12.23 -12.78 17.79
C VAL A 75 12.82 -14.17 18.13
N SER A 76 12.45 -14.72 19.29
CA SER A 76 12.90 -16.02 19.81
C SER A 76 12.19 -17.23 19.17
N GLU A 77 11.08 -17.02 18.47
CA GLU A 77 10.27 -18.08 17.87
C GLU A 77 10.60 -18.24 16.39
N GLU A 78 10.30 -19.38 15.79
CA GLU A 78 10.33 -19.55 14.33
C GLU A 78 8.95 -19.84 13.77
N LEU A 79 8.75 -19.51 12.49
CA LEU A 79 7.49 -19.78 11.83
C LEU A 79 7.30 -21.31 11.71
N PRO A 80 6.24 -21.91 12.28
CA PRO A 80 6.02 -23.34 12.19
C PRO A 80 5.68 -23.76 10.76
N HIS A 81 5.78 -25.07 10.46
CA HIS A 81 5.27 -25.58 9.17
C HIS A 81 3.77 -25.27 9.04
N PRO A 82 3.26 -24.88 7.86
CA PRO A 82 1.86 -24.46 7.70
C PRO A 82 0.83 -25.53 8.09
N ASP A 83 1.19 -26.81 8.01
CA ASP A 83 0.31 -27.93 8.43
C ASP A 83 0.16 -28.07 9.95
N PHE A 84 1.00 -27.37 10.73
CA PHE A 84 0.88 -27.31 12.19
C PHE A 84 0.17 -26.04 12.67
N CYS A 85 -0.39 -25.25 11.75
CA CYS A 85 -1.12 -24.02 12.05
C CYS A 85 -2.62 -24.23 11.91
N ASP A 86 -3.38 -23.46 12.70
CA ASP A 86 -4.80 -23.27 12.44
C ASP A 86 -5.01 -22.55 11.10
N ARG A 87 -6.15 -22.82 10.46
CA ARG A 87 -6.53 -22.21 9.18
C ARG A 87 -7.55 -21.11 9.41
N LEU A 88 -7.35 -19.98 8.75
CA LEU A 88 -8.30 -18.87 8.76
C LEU A 88 -9.33 -19.05 7.64
N ASP A 89 -10.30 -19.93 7.86
CA ASP A 89 -11.25 -20.37 6.82
C ASP A 89 -12.10 -19.24 6.22
N GLU A 90 -12.30 -18.15 6.96
CA GLU A 90 -13.04 -16.96 6.50
C GLU A 90 -12.21 -16.08 5.55
N MET A 91 -10.90 -16.29 5.47
CA MET A 91 -10.00 -15.58 4.57
C MET A 91 -9.76 -16.37 3.28
N PHE A 92 -9.52 -15.64 2.19
CA PHE A 92 -9.21 -16.22 0.89
C PHE A 92 -8.02 -17.19 0.98
N LEU A 93 -8.16 -18.39 0.42
CA LEU A 93 -7.18 -19.50 0.46
C LEU A 93 -6.87 -20.06 1.85
N SER A 94 -7.64 -19.70 2.88
CA SER A 94 -7.54 -20.25 4.24
C SER A 94 -6.10 -20.27 4.77
N PRO A 95 -5.45 -19.09 4.89
CA PRO A 95 -4.05 -18.99 5.23
C PRO A 95 -3.74 -19.60 6.60
N PRO A 96 -2.53 -20.14 6.78
CA PRO A 96 -2.07 -20.63 8.08
C PRO A 96 -1.84 -19.47 9.07
N LYS A 97 -2.35 -19.59 10.30
CA LYS A 97 -2.11 -18.68 11.42
C LYS A 97 -1.26 -19.37 12.51
N PRO A 98 -0.03 -18.90 12.75
CA PRO A 98 0.77 -19.34 13.89
C PRO A 98 0.15 -18.85 15.21
N GLU A 99 0.12 -19.70 16.23
CA GLU A 99 -0.38 -19.33 17.57
C GLU A 99 0.44 -18.20 18.22
N VAL A 100 1.75 -18.15 17.92
CA VAL A 100 2.68 -17.15 18.46
C VAL A 100 2.60 -15.79 17.77
N ALA A 101 1.82 -15.65 16.69
CA ALA A 101 1.75 -14.41 15.92
C ALA A 101 0.86 -13.36 16.58
N LEU A 102 1.22 -12.09 16.42
CA LEU A 102 0.31 -10.99 16.71
C LEU A 102 -0.90 -11.03 15.76
N ASP A 103 -2.06 -10.58 16.24
CA ASP A 103 -3.26 -10.48 15.42
C ASP A 103 -3.13 -9.42 14.31
N ASP A 104 -2.31 -8.39 14.53
CA ASP A 104 -1.98 -7.35 13.55
C ASP A 104 -0.46 -7.16 13.50
N PHE A 105 0.15 -7.42 12.34
CA PHE A 105 1.59 -7.27 12.15
C PHE A 105 2.05 -5.81 12.26
N MET A 106 1.18 -4.83 12.02
CA MET A 106 1.51 -3.41 12.19
C MET A 106 1.83 -3.05 13.64
N ALA A 107 1.37 -3.85 14.60
CA ALA A 107 1.74 -3.69 16.01
C ALA A 107 3.25 -3.89 16.27
N ALA A 108 3.96 -4.60 15.37
CA ALA A 108 5.41 -4.79 15.43
C ALA A 108 6.21 -3.70 14.70
N ILE A 109 5.54 -2.78 13.99
CA ILE A 109 6.19 -1.67 13.30
C ILE A 109 6.35 -0.48 14.25
N ASP A 110 7.48 0.21 14.13
CA ASP A 110 7.80 1.42 14.88
C ASP A 110 8.49 2.46 13.98
N GLY A 111 8.61 3.69 14.46
CA GLY A 111 9.13 4.82 13.71
C GLY A 111 9.17 6.10 14.53
N ASP A 112 9.58 7.20 13.91
CA ASP A 112 9.82 8.48 14.60
C ASP A 112 8.56 9.32 14.86
N ARG A 113 7.38 8.82 14.49
CA ARG A 113 6.06 9.50 14.54
C ARG A 113 6.02 10.82 13.76
N SER A 114 6.93 11.04 12.83
CA SER A 114 6.86 12.15 11.88
C SER A 114 5.74 11.92 10.85
N PRO A 115 5.21 12.98 10.21
CA PRO A 115 4.29 12.84 9.08
C PRO A 115 4.81 11.87 7.99
N LEU A 116 6.12 11.89 7.71
CA LEU A 116 6.72 10.99 6.72
C LEU A 116 6.67 9.53 7.18
N SER A 117 6.93 9.24 8.46
CA SER A 117 6.82 7.86 8.97
C SER A 117 5.41 7.29 8.84
N TYR A 118 4.37 8.12 9.06
CA TYR A 118 2.98 7.69 8.86
C TYR A 118 2.67 7.44 7.39
N LEU A 119 3.15 8.30 6.47
CA LEU A 119 3.02 8.05 5.04
C LEU A 119 3.69 6.73 4.64
N GLN A 120 4.93 6.51 5.09
CA GLN A 120 5.67 5.28 4.81
C GLN A 120 4.95 4.05 5.39
N ALA A 121 4.42 4.13 6.61
CA ALA A 121 3.65 3.04 7.23
C ALA A 121 2.35 2.74 6.47
N ALA A 122 1.69 3.76 5.91
CA ALA A 122 0.49 3.57 5.08
C ALA A 122 0.81 2.78 3.80
N ILE A 123 1.94 3.08 3.15
CA ILE A 123 2.40 2.33 1.96
C ILE A 123 2.87 0.93 2.33
N ALA A 124 3.71 0.82 3.36
CA ALA A 124 4.27 -0.46 3.80
C ALA A 124 3.18 -1.48 4.17
N LEU A 125 2.04 -1.03 4.71
CA LEU A 125 0.89 -1.89 4.96
C LEU A 125 0.40 -2.58 3.68
N HIS A 126 0.22 -1.82 2.60
CA HIS A 126 -0.27 -2.37 1.33
C HIS A 126 0.76 -3.32 0.70
N GLU A 127 2.04 -2.92 0.70
CA GLU A 127 3.13 -3.77 0.25
C GLU A 127 3.21 -5.10 1.02
N LEU A 128 3.00 -5.06 2.35
CA LEU A 128 2.99 -6.27 3.19
C LEU A 128 1.74 -7.13 2.99
N HIS A 129 0.58 -6.53 2.71
CA HIS A 129 -0.63 -7.28 2.36
C HIS A 129 -0.55 -7.94 0.98
N GLU A 130 0.24 -7.38 0.07
CA GLU A 130 0.48 -7.96 -1.25
C GLU A 130 1.76 -8.80 -1.32
N PHE A 131 2.44 -8.99 -0.18
CA PHE A 131 3.61 -9.85 -0.09
C PHE A 131 3.30 -11.24 -0.66
N GLY A 132 4.09 -11.69 -1.63
CA GLY A 132 3.90 -12.99 -2.25
C GLY A 132 2.79 -13.09 -3.30
N ALA A 133 2.12 -11.99 -3.61
CA ALA A 133 1.13 -11.96 -4.69
C ALA A 133 1.78 -12.19 -6.06
N MET A 134 1.14 -13.03 -6.89
CA MET A 134 1.52 -13.23 -8.28
C MET A 134 0.27 -13.34 -9.15
N TRP A 135 0.31 -12.77 -10.35
CA TRP A 135 -0.80 -12.77 -11.32
C TRP A 135 -2.09 -12.20 -10.69
N HIS A 136 -3.17 -12.98 -10.62
CA HIS A 136 -4.46 -12.55 -10.08
C HIS A 136 -4.43 -12.30 -8.58
N GLY A 137 -3.35 -12.66 -7.89
CA GLY A 137 -3.14 -12.27 -6.50
C GLY A 137 -2.80 -10.78 -6.33
N CYS A 138 -2.39 -10.11 -7.40
CA CYS A 138 -2.00 -8.70 -7.37
C CYS A 138 -3.21 -7.77 -7.51
N SER A 139 -3.28 -6.77 -6.64
CA SER A 139 -4.22 -5.66 -6.70
C SER A 139 -3.50 -4.34 -6.47
N TRP A 140 -2.82 -4.18 -5.33
CA TRP A 140 -2.13 -2.95 -4.97
C TRP A 140 -0.97 -2.62 -5.92
N GLY A 141 -0.29 -3.62 -6.48
CA GLY A 141 0.82 -3.42 -7.41
C GLY A 141 0.39 -2.80 -8.75
N GLN A 142 -0.93 -2.74 -9.01
CA GLN A 142 -1.51 -1.99 -10.13
C GLN A 142 -2.06 -0.61 -9.71
N ASP A 143 -2.18 -0.33 -8.41
CA ASP A 143 -2.56 0.98 -7.92
C ASP A 143 -1.40 1.97 -8.13
N ARG A 144 -1.59 2.90 -9.06
CA ARG A 144 -0.65 4.00 -9.28
C ARG A 144 -1.08 5.22 -8.47
N ILE A 145 -0.29 5.55 -7.44
CA ILE A 145 -0.47 6.81 -6.69
C ILE A 145 -0.28 8.00 -7.63
N LEU A 146 -1.24 8.92 -7.60
CA LEU A 146 -1.27 10.04 -8.53
C LEU A 146 -0.24 11.13 -8.18
N PRO A 147 0.63 11.51 -9.13
CA PRO A 147 1.44 12.71 -9.02
C PRO A 147 0.59 13.92 -9.40
N PHE A 148 0.46 14.88 -8.50
CA PHE A 148 0.01 16.21 -8.85
C PHE A 148 1.14 17.17 -8.54
N THR A 149 2.03 17.35 -9.51
CA THR A 149 3.26 18.14 -9.39
C THR A 149 3.38 19.12 -10.56
N ASP A 150 4.30 20.07 -10.44
CA ASP A 150 4.60 21.03 -11.50
C ASP A 150 5.05 20.33 -12.80
N ASP A 151 5.73 19.19 -12.71
CA ASP A 151 6.13 18.39 -13.88
C ASP A 151 4.93 17.90 -14.71
N CYS A 152 3.85 17.46 -14.05
CA CYS A 152 2.62 17.06 -14.75
C CYS A 152 1.92 18.26 -15.39
N LYS A 153 2.07 19.43 -14.79
CA LYS A 153 1.54 20.68 -15.32
C LYS A 153 2.29 21.11 -16.58
N GLU A 154 3.61 20.93 -16.66
CA GLU A 154 4.38 21.26 -17.87
C GLU A 154 3.99 20.37 -19.07
N GLU A 155 3.83 19.06 -18.85
CA GLU A 155 3.40 18.11 -19.89
C GLU A 155 2.00 18.46 -20.41
N MET A 156 1.06 18.75 -19.52
CA MET A 156 -0.30 19.16 -19.89
C MET A 156 -0.39 20.53 -20.55
N LEU A 157 0.33 21.53 -20.04
CA LEU A 157 0.31 22.89 -20.61
C LEU A 157 0.91 22.93 -22.02
N SER A 158 1.70 21.92 -22.42
CA SER A 158 2.15 21.79 -23.81
C SER A 158 1.01 21.46 -24.80
N GLU A 159 -0.14 21.00 -24.28
CA GLU A 159 -1.32 20.61 -25.07
C GLU A 159 -2.50 21.60 -24.93
N ILE A 160 -2.40 22.64 -24.09
CA ILE A 160 -3.48 23.60 -23.82
C ILE A 160 -3.09 24.99 -24.36
N ASP A 161 -3.95 25.57 -25.23
CA ASP A 161 -3.71 26.86 -25.89
C ASP A 161 -3.85 28.10 -24.96
N ASP A 162 -4.46 27.95 -23.78
CA ASP A 162 -4.77 29.06 -22.86
C ASP A 162 -4.11 28.87 -21.47
N ILE A 163 -2.90 29.41 -21.34
CA ILE A 163 -2.02 29.28 -20.16
C ILE A 163 -2.52 30.11 -18.95
N ASP A 164 -3.45 31.06 -19.17
CA ASP A 164 -3.88 32.02 -18.14
C ASP A 164 -5.04 31.52 -17.25
N ALA A 165 -5.68 30.41 -17.61
CA ALA A 165 -6.66 29.73 -16.76
C ALA A 165 -5.94 28.82 -15.77
N GLY A 166 -5.76 29.27 -14.52
CA GLY A 166 -5.03 28.53 -13.49
C GLY A 166 -5.40 27.03 -13.41
N PHE A 167 -4.37 26.18 -13.44
CA PHE A 167 -4.43 24.71 -13.45
C PHE A 167 -5.21 24.13 -12.26
N ARG A 168 -6.30 23.38 -12.53
CA ARG A 168 -7.13 22.74 -11.50
C ARG A 168 -6.92 21.24 -11.46
N ILE A 169 -7.21 20.63 -10.30
CA ILE A 169 -7.19 19.18 -10.12
C ILE A 169 -8.15 18.48 -11.08
N GLU A 170 -9.32 19.08 -11.33
CA GLU A 170 -10.30 18.58 -12.30
C GLU A 170 -9.72 18.42 -13.71
N ASP A 171 -8.97 19.43 -14.17
CA ASP A 171 -8.37 19.41 -15.50
C ASP A 171 -7.35 18.27 -15.61
N TYR A 172 -6.50 18.11 -14.58
CA TYR A 172 -5.55 17.01 -14.50
C TYR A 172 -6.23 15.64 -14.50
N LEU A 173 -7.29 15.47 -13.72
CA LEU A 173 -8.04 14.21 -13.67
C LEU A 173 -8.64 13.88 -15.05
N ASN A 174 -9.25 14.85 -15.73
CA ASN A 174 -9.82 14.63 -17.07
C ASN A 174 -8.76 14.41 -18.15
N PHE A 175 -7.54 14.94 -17.97
CA PHE A 175 -6.42 14.68 -18.87
C PHE A 175 -5.88 13.26 -18.75
N ILE A 176 -5.69 12.76 -17.52
CA ILE A 176 -5.13 11.41 -17.33
C ILE A 176 -6.11 10.31 -17.74
N HIS A 177 -7.41 10.57 -17.72
CA HIS A 177 -8.43 9.64 -18.20
C HIS A 177 -9.79 10.35 -18.43
N PRO A 178 -10.54 10.03 -19.50
CA PRO A 178 -11.90 10.49 -19.68
C PRO A 178 -12.86 9.69 -18.78
N TRP A 179 -13.11 10.18 -17.57
CA TRP A 179 -14.01 9.53 -16.61
C TRP A 179 -15.47 9.55 -17.07
N ASP A 180 -16.17 8.42 -16.94
CA ASP A 180 -17.62 8.35 -17.13
C ASP A 180 -18.36 8.97 -15.94
N GLU A 181 -17.81 8.79 -14.74
CA GLU A 181 -18.33 9.36 -13.50
C GLU A 181 -17.17 9.84 -12.60
N LEU A 182 -17.25 11.09 -12.13
CA LEU A 182 -16.47 11.63 -11.02
C LEU A 182 -17.43 12.05 -9.90
N LYS A 183 -17.36 11.36 -8.77
CA LYS A 183 -18.23 11.61 -7.60
C LYS A 183 -17.77 12.80 -6.78
N GLU A 184 -16.45 13.02 -6.75
CA GLU A 184 -15.80 14.09 -5.98
C GLU A 184 -14.51 14.52 -6.67
N ILE A 185 -14.21 15.82 -6.62
CA ILE A 185 -12.93 16.38 -7.02
C ILE A 185 -12.18 16.76 -5.74
N PRO A 186 -11.06 16.09 -5.43
CA PRO A 186 -10.32 16.39 -4.21
C PRO A 186 -9.78 17.82 -4.17
N ASP A 187 -9.81 18.45 -2.99
CA ASP A 187 -9.13 19.73 -2.75
C ASP A 187 -7.59 19.59 -2.81
N ILE A 188 -7.08 18.41 -2.44
CA ILE A 188 -5.65 18.05 -2.45
C ILE A 188 -5.52 16.65 -3.06
N LEU A 189 -4.89 16.56 -4.24
CA LEU A 189 -4.67 15.27 -4.91
C LEU A 189 -3.38 14.57 -4.45
N ASN A 190 -2.36 15.34 -4.07
CA ASN A 190 -1.12 14.81 -3.53
C ASN A 190 -1.33 13.99 -2.25
N PRO A 191 -0.48 12.98 -1.99
CA PRO A 191 -0.43 12.35 -0.69
C PRO A 191 -0.25 13.39 0.41
N HIS A 192 -1.02 13.29 1.49
CA HIS A 192 -0.95 14.27 2.56
C HIS A 192 -1.26 13.67 3.92
N PHE A 193 -0.76 14.34 4.95
CA PHE A 193 -0.91 13.99 6.34
C PHE A 193 -1.56 15.13 7.11
N TYR A 194 -2.42 14.80 8.07
CA TYR A 194 -2.95 15.74 9.05
C TYR A 194 -3.43 14.99 10.30
N TYR A 195 -3.81 15.72 11.35
CA TYR A 195 -4.48 15.11 12.50
C TYR A 195 -6.01 15.26 12.37
N GLN A 196 -6.72 14.13 12.35
CA GLN A 196 -8.18 14.09 12.43
C GLN A 196 -8.59 13.67 13.84
N ASN A 197 -9.29 14.54 14.58
CA ASN A 197 -9.70 14.29 15.97
C ASN A 197 -8.54 13.83 16.89
N GLY A 198 -7.33 14.35 16.63
CA GLY A 198 -6.11 14.01 17.37
C GLY A 198 -5.51 12.65 17.03
N LYS A 199 -6.00 11.96 15.99
CA LYS A 199 -5.37 10.77 15.41
C LYS A 199 -4.55 11.17 14.16
N PRO A 200 -3.36 10.58 13.95
CA PRO A 200 -2.61 10.76 12.71
C PRO A 200 -3.42 10.18 11.54
N THR A 201 -3.51 10.92 10.44
CA THR A 201 -4.28 10.52 9.26
C THR A 201 -3.47 10.80 8.00
N VAL A 202 -3.39 9.80 7.11
CA VAL A 202 -2.77 9.90 5.79
C VAL A 202 -3.84 9.68 4.73
N VAL A 203 -3.83 10.50 3.69
CA VAL A 203 -4.71 10.35 2.52
C VAL A 203 -3.86 10.37 1.26
N PHE A 204 -4.16 9.47 0.33
CA PHE A 204 -3.62 9.49 -1.02
C PHE A 204 -4.63 8.91 -2.00
N TYR A 205 -4.41 9.18 -3.28
CA TYR A 205 -5.29 8.77 -4.36
C TYR A 205 -4.54 7.90 -5.36
N THR A 206 -5.20 6.86 -5.85
CA THR A 206 -4.64 5.93 -6.82
C THR A 206 -5.55 5.80 -8.04
N ILE A 207 -4.94 5.46 -9.17
CA ILE A 207 -5.66 4.88 -10.31
C ILE A 207 -5.32 3.41 -10.42
N ASN A 208 -6.34 2.60 -10.65
CA ASN A 208 -6.24 1.19 -10.97
C ASN A 208 -7.06 0.91 -12.22
N ASP A 209 -6.51 0.17 -13.17
CA ASP A 209 -7.14 -0.15 -14.45
C ASP A 209 -7.54 -1.64 -14.58
N ILE A 210 -7.47 -2.43 -13.50
CA ILE A 210 -7.93 -3.82 -13.50
C ILE A 210 -9.46 -3.82 -13.66
N GLY A 211 -9.92 -4.44 -14.74
CA GLY A 211 -11.31 -4.49 -15.15
C GLY A 211 -11.77 -3.20 -15.84
N TYR A 212 -11.79 -2.10 -15.09
CA TYR A 212 -12.10 -0.75 -15.57
C TYR A 212 -11.29 0.29 -14.76
N TYR A 213 -11.13 1.50 -15.28
CA TYR A 213 -10.43 2.57 -14.57
C TYR A 213 -11.19 2.99 -13.33
N LYS A 214 -10.51 2.96 -12.19
CA LYS A 214 -11.01 3.40 -10.89
C LYS A 214 -10.07 4.44 -10.31
N LEU A 215 -10.62 5.59 -9.95
CA LEU A 215 -9.98 6.57 -9.09
C LEU A 215 -10.37 6.27 -7.64
N CYS A 216 -9.41 5.86 -6.81
CA CYS A 216 -9.65 5.49 -5.42
C CYS A 216 -9.00 6.49 -4.46
N ARG A 217 -9.74 6.89 -3.42
CA ARG A 217 -9.21 7.57 -2.23
C ARG A 217 -8.90 6.53 -1.17
N TYR A 218 -7.68 6.53 -0.65
CA TYR A 218 -7.30 5.78 0.54
C TYR A 218 -7.18 6.75 1.72
N THR A 219 -7.85 6.44 2.81
CA THR A 219 -7.74 7.15 4.09
C THR A 219 -7.24 6.19 5.15
N HIS A 220 -6.02 6.44 5.63
CA HIS A 220 -5.37 5.69 6.69
C HIS A 220 -5.48 6.48 7.98
N THR A 221 -6.17 5.94 8.99
CA THR A 221 -6.28 6.55 10.31
C THR A 221 -5.57 5.70 11.35
N PHE A 222 -4.50 6.25 11.93
CA PHE A 222 -3.63 5.57 12.88
C PHE A 222 -4.15 5.70 14.32
N GLU A 223 -3.77 4.76 15.18
CA GLU A 223 -3.83 4.97 16.61
C GLU A 223 -2.89 6.13 17.03
N LYS A 224 -3.11 6.69 18.22
CA LYS A 224 -2.36 7.88 18.65
C LYS A 224 -0.87 7.63 18.87
N GLU A 225 -0.53 6.44 19.36
CA GLU A 225 0.82 6.13 19.87
C GLU A 225 1.45 4.91 19.18
N SER A 226 0.81 4.39 18.12
CA SER A 226 1.22 3.19 17.38
C SER A 226 0.98 3.36 15.87
N TYR A 227 1.55 2.47 15.06
CA TYR A 227 1.32 2.41 13.61
C TYR A 227 0.19 1.47 13.20
N ILE A 228 -0.56 0.92 14.17
CA ILE A 228 -1.82 0.21 13.90
C ILE A 228 -2.78 1.22 13.28
N GLN A 229 -3.42 0.83 12.18
CA GLN A 229 -4.20 1.73 11.36
C GLN A 229 -5.45 1.06 10.81
N LYS A 230 -6.51 1.86 10.68
CA LYS A 230 -7.68 1.50 9.87
C LYS A 230 -7.52 2.13 8.50
N VAL A 231 -7.80 1.35 7.46
CA VAL A 231 -7.81 1.82 6.07
C VAL A 231 -9.24 1.85 5.56
N GLU A 232 -9.62 2.97 4.96
CA GLU A 232 -10.85 3.12 4.20
C GLU A 232 -10.49 3.42 2.75
N ARG A 233 -11.00 2.60 1.82
CA ARG A 233 -10.86 2.81 0.38
C ARG A 233 -12.22 3.18 -0.18
N GLU A 234 -12.28 4.28 -0.89
CA GLU A 234 -13.48 4.77 -1.55
C GLU A 234 -13.21 5.01 -3.03
N GLU A 235 -14.05 4.47 -3.90
CA GLU A 235 -14.01 4.76 -5.33
C GLU A 235 -14.76 6.06 -5.61
N ILE A 236 -14.01 7.09 -5.99
CA ILE A 236 -14.52 8.44 -6.25
C ILE A 236 -14.59 8.79 -7.74
N GLY A 237 -14.13 7.89 -8.60
CA GLY A 237 -14.29 8.01 -10.04
C GLY A 237 -14.19 6.66 -10.75
N ALA A 238 -14.91 6.53 -11.85
CA ALA A 238 -14.93 5.34 -12.69
C ALA A 238 -14.91 5.74 -14.17
N GLY A 239 -14.24 4.94 -14.99
CA GLY A 239 -14.19 5.13 -16.44
C GLY A 239 -13.99 3.79 -17.16
N ASP A 240 -14.51 3.72 -18.39
CA ASP A 240 -14.38 2.58 -19.27
C ASP A 240 -12.94 2.32 -19.72
N GLY A 241 -12.69 1.09 -20.18
CA GLY A 241 -11.36 0.62 -20.55
C GLY A 241 -10.59 0.12 -19.34
N GLY A 242 -9.88 -0.97 -19.51
CA GLY A 242 -9.15 -1.61 -18.41
C GLY A 242 -8.49 -2.89 -18.90
N ILE A 243 -7.59 -3.41 -18.09
CA ILE A 243 -6.91 -4.66 -18.37
C ILE A 243 -7.63 -5.82 -17.67
N ILE A 244 -7.64 -6.98 -18.33
CA ILE A 244 -8.07 -8.25 -17.75
C ILE A 244 -6.83 -9.15 -17.76
N PHE A 245 -6.49 -9.69 -16.60
CA PHE A 245 -5.48 -10.73 -16.46
C PHE A 245 -5.97 -12.07 -17.00
#